data_AF-A0A3L7WXB0-F1
#
_entry.id   AF-A0A3L7WXB0-F1
#
_cell.length_a   1.000
_cell.length_b   1.000
_cell.length_c   1.000
_cell.angle_alpha   90.00
_cell.angle_beta   90.00
_cell.angle_gamma   90.00
#
_symmetry.space_group_name_H-M   'P 1'
#
loop_
_entity.id
_entity.type
_entity.pdbx_description
1 polymer ?
#
loop_
_entity_poly.entity_id
_entity_poly.type
_entity_poly.pdbx_seq_one_letter_code
_entity_poly.pdbx_strand_id
1 'polypeptide(L)' 'MTTTLLFARLRPPMDVGAFMRGLATLCDVSSVELVGVDGNWIRLAVQHDDSDPTDHPVHRQPSLDRRVNALDGVTQVWVH' A
#
# COMPACT_ATOMS: atom_id res chain seq x y z
N MET A 1 -6.99 -3.76 14.60
CA MET A 1 -6.69 -4.05 13.18
C MET A 1 -7.58 -3.19 12.34
N THR A 2 -6.99 -2.18 11.71
CA THR A 2 -7.68 -1.28 10.79
C THR A 2 -7.43 -1.75 9.36
N THR A 3 -8.50 -1.99 8.59
CA THR A 3 -8.41 -2.34 7.18
C THR A 3 -8.63 -1.09 6.33
N THR A 4 -7.64 -0.77 5.49
CA THR A 4 -7.68 0.34 4.54
C THR A 4 -7.79 -0.20 3.12
N LEU A 5 -8.64 0.39 2.30
CA LEU A 5 -8.74 0.03 0.89
C LEU A 5 -7.83 0.93 0.06
N LEU A 6 -6.98 0.30 -0.75
CA LEU A 6 -6.04 0.99 -1.61
C LEU A 6 -6.31 0.66 -3.07
N PHE A 7 -6.34 1.70 -3.89
CA PHE A 7 -6.45 1.59 -5.34
C PHE A 7 -5.18 2.16 -5.96
N ALA A 8 -4.44 1.33 -6.69
CA ALA A 8 -3.24 1.76 -7.39
C ALA A 8 -3.38 1.53 -8.89
N ARG A 9 -3.00 2.52 -9.69
CA ARG A 9 -2.88 2.40 -11.14
C ARG A 9 -1.43 2.11 -11.50
N LEU A 10 -1.23 0.98 -12.16
CA LEU A 10 0.09 0.47 -12.51
C LEU A 10 0.39 0.72 -14.00
N ARG A 11 1.65 0.98 -14.33
CA ARG A 11 2.14 1.03 -15.72
C ARG A 11 2.45 -0.38 -16.22
N PRO A 12 1.88 -0.82 -17.36
CA PRO A 12 2.29 -2.06 -18.00
C PRO A 12 3.72 -1.95 -18.57
N PRO A 13 4.48 -3.06 -18.64
CA PRO A 13 4.22 -4.33 -17.97
C PRO A 13 4.67 -4.26 -16.50
N MET A 14 3.79 -4.63 -15.56
CA MET A 14 4.15 -4.68 -14.14
C MET A 14 3.85 -6.05 -13.53
N ASP A 15 4.78 -6.50 -12.69
CA ASP A 15 4.61 -7.65 -11.81
C ASP A 15 3.84 -7.23 -10.53
N VAL A 16 2.58 -7.65 -10.45
CA VAL A 16 1.70 -7.39 -9.29
C VAL A 16 2.27 -8.01 -8.00
N GLY A 17 2.96 -9.14 -8.10
CA GLY A 17 3.60 -9.78 -6.95
C GLY A 17 4.75 -8.95 -6.38
N ALA A 18 5.57 -8.36 -7.26
CA ALA A 18 6.63 -7.44 -6.85
C ALA A 18 6.06 -6.18 -6.19
N PHE A 19 4.97 -5.64 -6.75
CA PHE A 19 4.26 -4.50 -6.17
C PHE A 19 3.74 -4.78 -4.75
N MET A 20 3.05 -5.91 -4.54
CA MET A 20 2.51 -6.27 -3.22
C MET A 20 3.61 -6.44 -2.16
N ARG A 21 4.76 -7.04 -2.52
CA ARG A 21 5.91 -7.17 -1.60
C ARG A 21 6.53 -5.81 -1.27
N GLY A 22 6.64 -4.96 -2.28
CA GLY A 22 7.08 -3.58 -2.12
C GLY A 22 6.14 -2.80 -1.19
N LEU A 23 4.83 -3.01 -1.31
CA LEU A 23 3.82 -2.37 -0.48
C LEU A 23 3.82 -2.88 0.96
N ALA A 24 4.04 -4.17 1.18
CA ALA A 24 4.17 -4.75 2.51
C ALA A 24 5.38 -4.16 3.27
N THR A 25 6.53 -4.06 2.59
CA THR A 25 7.78 -3.50 3.14
C THR A 25 7.67 -1.98 3.31
N LEU A 26 7.38 -1.30 2.20
CA LEU A 26 6.47 -0.17 2.05
C LEU A 26 5.92 0.45 3.30
N CYS A 27 4.80 -0.14 3.70
CA CYS A 27 3.72 0.46 4.46
C CYS A 27 3.71 -0.01 5.92
N ASP A 28 4.64 -0.88 6.30
CA ASP A 28 4.70 -1.50 7.63
C ASP A 28 3.33 -2.10 7.99
N VAL A 29 2.84 -2.92 7.08
CA VAL A 29 1.49 -3.49 7.12
C VAL A 29 1.58 -4.95 7.47
N SER A 30 0.67 -5.41 8.32
CA SER A 30 0.65 -6.79 8.79
C SER A 30 0.12 -7.74 7.72
N SER A 31 -0.75 -7.26 6.83
CA SER A 31 -1.27 -8.05 5.71
C SER A 31 -1.65 -7.16 4.52
N VAL A 32 -1.45 -7.70 3.31
CA VAL A 32 -1.89 -7.11 2.05
C VAL A 32 -2.60 -8.19 1.26
N GLU A 33 -3.86 -7.92 0.93
CA GLU A 33 -4.70 -8.83 0.15
C GLU A 33 -5.11 -8.16 -1.16
N LEU A 34 -5.00 -8.88 -2.27
CA LEU A 34 -5.51 -8.43 -3.56
C LEU A 34 -7.01 -8.70 -3.64
N VAL A 35 -7.80 -7.63 -3.67
CA VAL A 35 -9.26 -7.68 -3.71
C VAL A 35 -9.78 -7.75 -5.15
N GLY A 36 -9.05 -7.15 -6.09
CA GLY A 36 -9.46 -7.19 -7.49
C GLY A 36 -8.51 -6.45 -8.44
N VAL A 37 -8.68 -6.74 -9.72
CA VAL A 37 -7.95 -6.09 -10.83
C VAL A 37 -8.97 -5.62 -11.86
N ASP A 38 -8.91 -4.35 -12.23
CA ASP A 38 -9.75 -3.73 -13.25
C ASP A 38 -8.85 -3.00 -14.27
N GLY A 39 -8.52 -3.67 -15.36
CA GLY A 39 -7.55 -3.20 -16.34
C GLY A 39 -6.18 -2.97 -15.70
N ASN A 40 -5.75 -1.69 -15.65
CA ASN A 40 -4.48 -1.29 -15.03
C ASN A 40 -4.63 -0.85 -13.56
N TRP A 41 -5.83 -0.96 -13.00
CA TRP A 41 -6.10 -0.67 -11.61
C TRP A 41 -6.08 -1.94 -10.80
N ILE A 42 -5.42 -1.88 -9.65
CA ILE A 42 -5.46 -2.93 -8.64
C ILE A 42 -6.11 -2.38 -7.39
N ARG A 43 -6.95 -3.21 -6.77
CA ARG A 43 -7.60 -2.94 -5.51
C ARG A 43 -7.01 -3.86 -4.45
N LEU A 44 -6.46 -3.27 -3.41
CA LEU A 44 -5.85 -3.96 -2.28
C LEU A 44 -6.62 -3.66 -1.00
N ALA A 45 -6.74 -4.65 -0.13
CA ALA A 45 -7.07 -4.48 1.26
C ALA A 45 -5.79 -4.57 2.06
N VAL A 46 -5.49 -3.51 2.81
CA VAL A 46 -4.25 -3.37 3.56
C VAL A 46 -4.62 -3.34 5.04
N GLN A 47 -4.05 -4.24 5.82
CA GLN A 47 -4.29 -4.31 7.26
C GLN A 47 -3.10 -3.72 7.99
N HIS A 48 -3.40 -2.78 8.88
CA HIS A 48 -2.43 -2.24 9.83
C HIS A 48 -2.68 -2.88 11.19
N ASP A 49 -1.59 -3.29 11.83
CA ASP A 49 -1.65 -3.61 13.25
C ASP A 49 -1.69 -2.28 14.00
N ASP A 50 -2.76 -2.05 14.78
CA ASP A 50 -2.90 -0.84 15.61
C ASP A 50 -2.05 -0.96 16.88
N SER A 51 -0.82 -1.47 16.75
CA SER A 51 0.12 -1.59 17.87
C SER A 51 0.56 -0.20 18.29
N ASP A 52 -0.23 0.37 19.19
CA ASP A 52 -0.05 1.50 20.12
C ASP A 52 1.12 2.49 19.80
N PRO A 53 0.84 3.78 19.51
CA PRO A 53 1.86 4.78 19.15
C PRO A 53 2.80 5.22 20.29
N THR A 54 2.92 4.47 21.38
CA THR A 54 3.53 4.96 22.63
C THR A 54 5.04 4.74 22.75
N ASP A 55 5.74 4.14 21.77
CA ASP A 55 7.17 3.83 22.00
C ASP A 55 8.14 4.00 20.82
N HIS A 56 7.91 4.90 19.86
CA HIS A 56 9.02 5.34 18.99
C HIS A 56 8.93 6.83 18.59
N PRO A 57 10.06 7.56 18.60
CA PRO A 57 10.08 9.00 18.37
C PRO A 57 9.64 9.30 16.94
N VAL A 58 8.74 10.27 16.83
CA VAL A 58 8.16 10.95 15.66
C VAL A 58 9.11 11.04 14.46
N HIS A 59 9.35 9.95 13.76
CA HIS A 59 9.58 9.99 12.33
C HIS A 59 8.19 10.08 11.72
N ARG A 60 7.81 11.27 11.26
CA ARG A 60 6.58 11.51 10.49
C ARG A 60 6.58 10.53 9.31
N GLN A 61 5.99 9.35 9.51
CA GLN A 61 5.84 8.40 8.43
C GLN A 61 5.00 9.12 7.37
N PRO A 62 5.49 9.20 6.12
CA PRO A 62 4.70 9.78 5.06
C PRO A 62 3.38 9.01 4.95
N SER A 63 2.29 9.72 4.65
CA SER A 63 0.97 9.14 4.45
C SER A 63 1.04 7.96 3.47
N LEU A 64 0.16 6.96 3.67
CA LEU A 64 0.18 5.69 2.91
C LEU A 64 0.24 5.94 1.39
N ASP A 65 -0.53 6.91 0.90
CA ASP A 65 -0.50 7.43 -0.46
C ASP A 65 0.90 7.83 -0.95
N ARG A 66 1.68 8.54 -0.14
CA ARG A 66 3.04 8.97 -0.51
C ARG A 66 4.04 7.82 -0.52
N ARG A 67 3.89 6.83 0.38
CA ARG A 67 4.71 5.61 0.40
C ARG A 67 4.46 4.76 -0.85
N VAL A 68 3.19 4.59 -1.22
CA VAL A 68 2.81 3.79 -2.39
C VAL A 68 3.16 4.50 -3.69
N ASN A 69 3.07 5.83 -3.76
CA ASN A 69 3.55 6.58 -4.93
C ASN A 69 5.08 6.49 -5.13
N ALA A 70 5.85 6.09 -4.11
CA ALA A 70 7.28 5.85 -4.26
C ALA A 70 7.61 4.48 -4.88
N LEU A 71 6.62 3.59 -5.05
CA LEU A 71 6.82 2.29 -5.71
C LEU A 71 6.98 2.49 -7.21
N ASP A 72 7.98 1.81 -7.77
CA ASP A 72 8.26 1.88 -9.20
C ASP A 72 7.06 1.41 -10.03
N GLY A 73 6.77 2.16 -11.10
CA GLY A 73 5.67 1.90 -12.02
C GLY A 73 4.25 2.22 -11.50
N VAL A 74 4.08 2.70 -10.27
CA VAL A 74 2.82 3.31 -9.84
C VAL A 74 2.67 4.67 -10.52
N THR A 75 1.46 4.97 -10.99
CA THR A 75 1.14 6.27 -11.61
C THR A 75 0.08 7.05 -10.87
N GLN A 76 -0.77 6.34 -10.12
CA GLN A 76 -1.84 6.96 -9.36
C GLN A 76 -2.18 6.08 -8.16
N VAL A 77 -2.45 6.70 -7.02
CA VAL A 77 -2.89 6.01 -5.79
C VAL A 77 -4.11 6.73 -5.22
N TRP A 78 -5.06 5.95 -4.74
CA TRP A 78 -6.21 6.42 -4.00
C TRP A 78 -6.43 5.53 -2.78
N VAL A 79 -6.63 6.14 -1.62
CA VAL A 79 -6.79 5.46 -0.33
C VAL A 79 -8.17 5.82 0.20
N HIS A 80 -8.94 4.81 0.62
CA HIS A 80 -10.31 4.96 1.15
C HIS A 80 -10.48 4.17 2.45
#